data_AF-A0A952C1I9-F1
#
_entry.id   AF-A0A952C1I9-F1
#
_cell.length_a   1.000
_cell.length_b   1.000
_cell.length_c   1.000
_cell.angle_alpha   90.00
_cell.angle_beta   90.00
_cell.angle_gamma   90.00
#
_symmetry.space_group_name_H-M   'P 1'
#
loop_
_entity.id
_entity.type
_entity.pdbx_description
1 polymer ?
#
loop_
_entity_poly.entity_id
_entity_poly.type
_entity_poly.pdbx_seq_one_letter_code
_entity_poly.pdbx_strand_id
1 'polypeptide(L)'
;MKRPSTSLLIIVLSLVFGALLAACAPAPAATTGSQGEAVVAGTAQVDISPVTILLTGDPRQLDPHFYGSFLEWTVLGHIFEPLADVDFKTGQVIPRLATAWENVSDTQWRLTLRDDVTFQNGEPFN
;
A
#
# COMPACT_ATOMS: atom_id res chain seq x y z
N MET A 1 23.06 59.89 -23.10
CA MET A 1 21.61 59.88 -22.80
C MET A 1 21.22 58.46 -22.38
N LYS A 2 21.17 58.22 -21.06
CA LYS A 2 20.91 56.90 -20.44
C LYS A 2 19.40 56.63 -20.46
N ARG A 3 18.94 55.53 -21.03
CA ARG A 3 17.52 55.17 -21.12
C ARG A 3 17.05 54.54 -19.79
N PRO A 4 16.10 55.13 -19.05
CA PRO A 4 15.72 54.69 -17.70
C PRO A 4 14.67 53.55 -17.65
N SER A 5 14.22 52.98 -18.77
CA SER A 5 13.03 52.11 -18.79
C SER A 5 13.25 50.65 -18.35
N THR A 6 14.49 50.15 -18.33
CA THR A 6 14.79 48.78 -17.88
C THR A 6 14.87 48.67 -16.36
N SER A 7 15.23 49.75 -15.67
CA SER A 7 15.32 49.77 -14.20
C SER A 7 13.96 49.77 -13.51
N LEU A 8 12.93 50.36 -14.15
CA LEU A 8 11.56 50.37 -13.64
C LEU A 8 10.91 48.98 -13.74
N LEU A 9 11.22 48.22 -14.79
CA LEU A 9 10.68 46.88 -15.02
C LEU A 9 11.19 45.86 -13.99
N ILE A 10 12.45 45.98 -13.55
CA ILE A 10 13.05 45.10 -12.54
C ILE A 10 12.47 45.39 -11.15
N ILE A 11 12.20 46.67 -10.81
CA ILE A 11 11.58 47.05 -9.53
C ILE A 11 10.14 46.54 -9.44
N VAL A 12 9.35 46.66 -10.52
CA VAL A 12 7.97 46.14 -10.56
C VAL A 12 7.96 44.61 -10.48
N LEU A 13 8.90 43.91 -11.12
CA LEU A 13 9.01 42.46 -11.04
C LEU A 13 9.41 41.97 -9.63
N SER A 14 10.20 42.76 -8.91
CA SER A 14 10.63 42.47 -7.53
C SER A 14 9.49 42.69 -6.51
N LEU A 15 8.65 43.70 -6.73
CA LEU A 15 7.47 43.99 -5.89
C LEU A 15 6.36 42.93 -6.04
N VAL A 16 6.20 42.33 -7.22
CA VAL A 16 5.22 41.26 -7.46
C VAL A 16 5.67 39.92 -6.86
N PHE A 17 6.98 39.65 -6.81
CA PHE A 17 7.51 38.41 -6.20
C PHE A 17 7.43 38.40 -4.66
N GLY A 18 7.49 39.57 -4.01
CA GLY A 18 7.35 39.70 -2.56
C GLY A 18 5.94 39.45 -2.02
N ALA A 19 4.90 39.65 -2.84
CA ALA A 19 3.50 39.49 -2.43
C ALA A 19 3.02 38.02 -2.40
N LEU A 20 3.76 37.09 -3.02
CA LEU A 20 3.41 35.67 -3.08
C LEU A 20 3.90 34.85 -1.88
N LEU A 21 4.84 35.37 -1.08
CA LEU A 21 5.42 34.66 0.08
C LEU A 21 4.71 34.94 1.42
N ALA A 22 3.73 35.83 1.46
CA ALA A 22 3.00 36.19 2.69
C ALA A 22 1.75 35.33 2.96
N ALA A 23 1.46 34.33 2.13
CA ALA A 23 0.26 33.50 2.25
C ALA A 23 0.41 32.27 3.18
N CYS A 24 1.58 32.09 3.80
CA CYS A 24 1.83 30.98 4.74
C CYS A 24 2.02 31.52 6.16
N ALA A 25 0.93 31.96 6.79
CA ALA A 25 0.88 32.21 8.23
C ALA A 25 -0.06 31.16 8.86
N PRO A 26 0.43 30.23 9.70
CA PRO A 26 -0.44 29.37 10.48
C PRO A 26 -1.12 30.20 11.58
N ALA A 27 -2.44 30.07 11.68
CA ALA A 27 -3.24 30.71 12.73
C ALA A 27 -2.81 30.21 14.12
N PRO A 28 -2.87 31.05 15.18
CA PRO A 28 -2.56 30.63 16.53
C PRO A 28 -3.58 29.58 17.01
N ALA A 29 -3.07 28.46 17.49
CA ALA A 29 -3.86 27.39 18.10
C ALA A 29 -4.57 27.91 19.34
N ALA A 30 -5.91 27.93 19.28
CA ALA A 30 -6.74 28.10 20.47
C ALA A 30 -6.55 26.88 21.37
N THR A 31 -5.88 27.09 22.50
CA THR A 31 -5.82 26.15 23.62
C THR A 31 -7.21 26.10 24.24
N THR A 32 -7.94 25.00 24.07
CA THR A 32 -9.18 24.75 24.82
C THR A 32 -9.20 23.30 25.26
N GLY A 33 -9.03 23.13 26.56
CA GLY A 33 -9.70 22.13 27.39
C GLY A 33 -9.53 20.66 27.00
N SER A 34 -8.64 19.99 27.73
CA SER A 34 -8.79 18.56 28.02
C SER A 34 -10.17 18.30 28.63
N GLN A 35 -11.06 17.66 27.87
CA GLN A 35 -12.10 16.82 28.43
C GLN A 35 -11.97 15.45 27.77
N GLY A 36 -11.79 14.43 28.61
CA GLY A 36 -11.70 13.04 28.19
C GLY A 36 -13.00 12.63 27.53
N GLU A 37 -13.02 12.69 26.21
CA GLU A 37 -14.06 12.08 25.40
C GLU A 37 -13.73 10.60 25.25
N ALA A 38 -14.65 9.75 25.71
CA ALA A 38 -14.55 8.32 25.52
C ALA A 38 -14.36 8.05 24.02
N VAL A 39 -13.22 7.46 23.67
CA VAL A 39 -12.97 6.97 22.32
C VAL A 39 -13.92 5.80 22.10
N VAL A 40 -15.13 6.12 21.62
CA VAL A 40 -15.90 5.15 20.85
C VAL A 40 -15.01 4.88 19.65
N ALA A 41 -14.47 3.67 19.57
CA ALA A 41 -13.76 3.18 18.41
C ALA A 41 -14.73 3.30 17.22
N GLY A 42 -14.65 4.43 16.52
CA GLY A 42 -15.37 4.65 15.28
C GLY A 42 -14.91 3.55 14.35
N THR A 43 -15.87 2.76 13.87
CA THR A 43 -15.64 1.87 12.74
C THR A 43 -15.13 2.74 11.61
N ALA A 44 -13.81 2.70 11.36
CA ALA A 44 -13.23 3.38 10.22
C ALA A 44 -14.00 2.92 8.99
N GLN A 45 -14.65 3.85 8.31
CA GLN A 45 -15.34 3.56 7.08
C GLN A 45 -14.28 3.17 6.06
N VAL A 46 -14.20 1.86 5.78
CA VAL A 46 -13.30 1.34 4.74
C VAL A 46 -13.87 1.80 3.40
N ASP A 47 -13.19 2.74 2.75
CA ASP A 47 -13.46 3.10 1.37
C ASP A 47 -13.01 1.93 0.47
N ILE A 48 -13.98 1.07 0.14
CA ILE A 48 -13.81 -0.02 -0.83
C ILE A 48 -13.93 0.56 -2.24
N SER A 49 -12.90 1.29 -2.65
CA SER A 49 -12.75 1.76 -4.02
C SER A 49 -12.16 0.66 -4.91
N PRO A 50 -12.72 0.41 -6.11
CA PRO A 50 -12.20 -0.59 -7.02
C PRO A 50 -10.79 -0.22 -7.52
N VAL A 51 -9.90 -1.20 -7.54
CA VAL A 51 -8.57 -1.08 -8.14
C VAL A 51 -8.61 -1.69 -9.54
N THR A 52 -8.18 -0.94 -10.56
CA THR A 52 -8.03 -1.44 -11.93
C THR A 52 -6.58 -1.79 -12.20
N ILE A 53 -6.32 -3.05 -12.57
CA ILE A 53 -5.00 -3.55 -12.95
C ILE A 53 -5.02 -3.88 -14.44
N LEU A 54 -4.09 -3.29 -15.20
CA LEU A 54 -3.92 -3.62 -16.62
C LEU A 54 -3.04 -4.86 -16.77
N LEU A 55 -3.57 -5.88 -17.45
CA LEU A 55 -2.85 -7.09 -17.80
C LEU A 55 -2.50 -7.09 -19.29
N THR A 56 -1.45 -7.83 -19.66
CA THR A 56 -1.00 -7.92 -21.07
C THR A 56 -1.90 -8.80 -21.95
N GLY A 57 -2.95 -9.40 -21.38
CA GLY A 57 -3.89 -10.28 -22.04
C GLY A 57 -4.81 -10.99 -21.03
N ASP A 58 -5.48 -12.04 -21.49
CA ASP A 58 -6.36 -12.87 -20.65
C ASP A 58 -5.65 -14.16 -20.18
N PRO A 59 -5.93 -14.65 -18.96
CA PRO A 59 -5.43 -15.94 -18.52
C PRO A 59 -6.12 -17.06 -19.31
N ARG A 60 -5.36 -18.09 -19.70
CA ARG A 60 -5.93 -19.23 -20.47
C ARG A 60 -6.73 -20.17 -19.58
N GLN A 61 -6.41 -20.21 -18.29
CA GLN A 61 -7.04 -21.04 -17.29
C GLN A 61 -6.82 -20.45 -15.89
N LEU A 62 -7.62 -20.92 -14.93
CA LEU A 62 -7.54 -20.55 -13.52
C LEU A 62 -7.26 -21.75 -12.61
N ASP A 63 -6.70 -22.84 -13.16
CA ASP A 63 -6.26 -23.97 -12.36
C ASP A 63 -4.83 -23.71 -11.83
N PRO A 64 -4.63 -23.66 -10.49
CA PRO A 64 -3.32 -23.44 -9.89
C PRO A 64 -2.30 -24.56 -10.20
N HIS A 65 -2.72 -25.73 -10.69
CA HIS A 65 -1.80 -26.81 -11.04
C HIS A 65 -1.16 -26.67 -12.44
N PHE A 66 -1.78 -25.88 -13.32
CA PHE A 66 -1.42 -25.85 -14.74
C PHE A 66 -1.09 -24.46 -15.28
N TYR A 67 -1.07 -23.42 -14.45
CA TYR A 67 -0.60 -22.11 -14.89
C TYR A 67 0.86 -22.18 -15.34
N GLY A 68 1.20 -21.42 -16.39
CA GLY A 68 2.53 -21.44 -17.00
C GLY A 68 3.09 -20.07 -17.32
N SER A 69 2.38 -19.00 -16.94
CA SER A 69 2.77 -17.62 -17.24
C SER A 69 2.67 -16.71 -16.02
N PHE A 70 3.45 -15.64 -16.03
CA PHE A 70 3.41 -14.59 -15.01
C PHE A 70 2.02 -13.93 -14.92
N LEU A 71 1.32 -13.80 -16.05
CA LEU A 71 -0.03 -13.26 -16.09
C LEU A 71 -1.01 -14.13 -15.31
N GLU A 72 -1.01 -15.43 -15.57
CA GLU A 72 -1.86 -16.39 -14.83
C GLU A 72 -1.49 -16.39 -13.34
N TRP A 73 -0.20 -16.33 -12.99
CA TRP A 73 0.25 -16.20 -11.60
C TRP A 73 -0.26 -14.92 -10.93
N THR A 74 -0.26 -13.79 -11.65
CA THR A 74 -0.79 -12.52 -11.14
C THR A 74 -2.28 -12.65 -10.79
N VAL A 75 -3.08 -13.25 -11.68
CA VAL A 75 -4.51 -13.44 -11.43
C VAL A 75 -4.73 -14.44 -10.28
N LEU A 76 -4.06 -15.59 -10.32
CA LEU A 76 -4.22 -16.64 -9.31
C LEU A 76 -3.74 -16.23 -7.92
N GLY A 77 -2.72 -15.36 -7.83
CA GLY A 77 -2.24 -14.82 -6.55
C GLY A 77 -3.27 -13.94 -5.82
N HIS A 78 -4.36 -13.52 -6.49
CA HIS A 78 -5.49 -12.86 -5.84
C HIS A 78 -6.59 -13.84 -5.39
N ILE A 79 -6.49 -15.11 -5.78
CA ILE A 79 -7.52 -16.15 -5.51
C ILE A 79 -6.99 -17.18 -4.50
N PHE A 80 -5.71 -17.54 -4.61
CA PHE A 80 -5.05 -18.57 -3.82
C PHE A 80 -3.88 -17.99 -3.02
N GLU A 81 -3.68 -18.49 -1.80
CA GLU A 81 -2.56 -18.11 -0.94
C GLU A 81 -1.56 -19.29 -0.81
N PRO A 82 -0.24 -19.07 -0.98
CA PRO A 82 0.77 -20.10 -0.78
C PRO A 82 1.16 -20.28 0.70
N LEU A 83 1.96 -21.32 1.00
CA LEU A 83 2.53 -21.52 2.34
C LEU A 83 3.49 -20.38 2.74
N ALA A 84 4.31 -19.95 1.80
CA ALA A 84 5.28 -18.88 1.96
C ALA A 84 5.43 -18.12 0.63
N ASP A 85 6.04 -16.95 0.68
CA ASP A 85 6.35 -16.12 -0.48
C ASP A 85 7.82 -15.71 -0.46
N VAL A 86 8.29 -15.01 -1.48
CA VAL A 86 9.66 -14.49 -1.56
C VAL A 86 9.62 -12.97 -1.63
N ASP A 87 10.32 -12.33 -0.69
CA ASP A 87 10.48 -10.87 -0.73
C ASP A 87 11.33 -10.48 -1.95
N PHE A 88 10.75 -9.72 -2.89
CA PHE A 88 11.41 -9.37 -4.14
C PHE A 88 12.64 -8.46 -3.98
N LYS A 89 12.83 -7.82 -2.82
CA LYS A 89 13.97 -6.91 -2.59
C LYS A 89 15.16 -7.65 -2.01
N THR A 90 14.91 -8.60 -1.13
CA THR A 90 15.92 -9.30 -0.32
C THR A 90 16.11 -10.75 -0.76
N GLY A 91 15.16 -11.33 -1.49
CA GLY A 91 15.14 -12.74 -1.88
C GLY A 91 14.83 -13.70 -0.71
N GLN A 92 14.47 -13.17 0.46
CA GLN A 92 14.18 -14.00 1.62
C GLN A 92 12.79 -14.63 1.53
N VAL A 93 12.66 -15.84 2.06
CA VAL A 93 11.36 -16.49 2.22
C VAL A 93 10.60 -15.80 3.35
N ILE A 94 9.38 -15.37 3.08
CA ILE A 94 8.51 -14.66 4.01
C ILE A 94 7.22 -15.46 4.29
N PRO A 95 6.66 -15.36 5.50
CA PRO A 95 5.48 -16.13 5.89
C PRO A 95 4.21 -15.69 5.13
N ARG A 96 3.33 -16.67 4.87
CA ARG A 96 1.97 -16.48 4.34
C ARG A 96 0.99 -17.33 5.16
N LEU A 97 0.55 -18.47 4.63
CA LEU A 97 -0.26 -19.42 5.38
C LEU A 97 0.55 -20.14 6.46
N ALA A 98 1.84 -20.42 6.18
CA ALA A 98 2.79 -20.94 7.16
C ALA A 98 3.48 -19.78 7.90
N THR A 99 3.38 -19.77 9.22
CA THR A 99 3.96 -18.75 10.11
C THR A 99 5.36 -19.13 10.59
N ALA A 100 5.68 -20.42 10.61
CA ALA A 100 7.00 -20.94 10.93
C ALA A 100 7.27 -22.25 10.18
N TRP A 101 8.54 -22.56 9.98
CA TRP A 101 8.99 -23.81 9.40
C TRP A 101 10.28 -24.29 10.06
N GLU A 102 10.36 -25.60 10.27
CA GLU A 102 11.49 -26.28 10.89
C GLU A 102 11.90 -27.45 10.00
N ASN A 103 13.18 -27.51 9.64
CA ASN A 103 13.74 -28.68 8.99
C ASN A 103 14.07 -29.73 10.06
N VAL A 104 13.30 -30.81 10.07
CA VAL A 104 13.39 -31.88 11.08
C VAL A 104 14.41 -32.94 10.66
N SER A 105 14.54 -33.16 9.35
CA SER A 105 15.56 -34.03 8.73
C SER A 105 15.75 -33.67 7.25
N ASP A 106 16.65 -34.36 6.56
CA ASP A 106 16.93 -34.16 5.13
C ASP A 106 15.69 -34.23 4.23
N THR A 107 14.64 -34.96 4.66
CA THR A 107 13.41 -35.16 3.88
C THR A 107 12.14 -34.74 4.62
N GLN A 108 12.27 -34.16 5.83
CA GLN A 108 11.12 -33.81 6.66
C GLN A 108 11.14 -32.34 7.06
N TRP A 109 10.01 -31.69 6.82
CA TRP A 109 9.72 -30.33 7.27
C TRP A 109 8.48 -30.33 8.15
N ARG A 110 8.52 -29.54 9.21
CA ARG A 110 7.37 -29.20 10.03
C ARG A 110 7.00 -27.74 9.79
N LEU A 111 5.75 -27.49 9.43
CA LEU A 111 5.23 -26.15 9.23
C LEU A 111 4.18 -25.85 10.31
N THR A 112 4.22 -24.63 10.83
CA THR A 112 3.14 -24.09 11.69
C THR A 112 2.26 -23.23 10.81
N LEU A 113 0.95 -23.49 10.78
CA LEU A 113 -0.01 -22.78 9.95
C LEU A 113 -0.86 -21.82 10.78
N ARG A 114 -1.44 -20.81 10.13
CA ARG A 114 -2.47 -19.96 10.72
C ARG A 114 -3.74 -20.76 11.03
N ASP A 115 -4.39 -20.41 12.12
CA ASP A 115 -5.63 -21.02 12.61
C ASP A 115 -6.89 -20.20 12.27
N ASP A 116 -6.71 -18.99 11.75
CA ASP A 116 -7.76 -18.02 11.44
C ASP A 116 -8.16 -17.99 9.95
N VAL A 117 -8.07 -19.14 9.27
CA VAL A 117 -8.24 -19.22 7.82
C VAL A 117 -9.54 -19.93 7.44
N THR A 118 -10.27 -19.34 6.49
CA THR A 118 -11.47 -19.91 5.89
C THR A 118 -11.35 -19.88 4.37
N PHE A 119 -11.88 -20.91 3.71
CA PHE A 119 -12.04 -20.91 2.27
C PHE A 119 -13.14 -19.93 1.83
N GLN A 120 -13.15 -19.62 0.53
CA GLN A 120 -14.13 -18.72 -0.10
C GLN A 120 -15.59 -19.17 0.08
N ASN A 121 -15.82 -20.47 0.30
CA ASN A 121 -17.14 -21.06 0.59
C ASN A 121 -17.54 -20.99 2.08
N GLY A 122 -16.68 -20.43 2.94
CA GLY A 122 -16.89 -20.32 4.38
C GLY A 122 -16.46 -21.53 5.20
N GLU A 123 -15.97 -22.60 4.57
CA GLU A 123 -15.42 -23.74 5.32
C GLU A 123 -14.10 -23.35 6.01
N PRO A 124 -13.88 -23.78 7.26
CA PRO A 124 -12.64 -23.51 7.95
C PRO A 124 -11.49 -24.36 7.40
N PHE A 125 -10.27 -23.81 7.45
CA PHE A 125 -9.04 -24.50 7.10
C PHE A 125 -8.49 -25.24 8.32
N ASN A 126 -8.56 -26.57 8.32
CA ASN A 126 -8.20 -27.45 9.44
C ASN A 126 -7.55 -28.75 8.98
#